data_AF-A0A5B0MW78-F1
#
_entry.id   AF-A0A5B0MW78-F1
#
_cell.length_a   1.000
_cell.length_b   1.000
_cell.length_c   1.000
_cell.angle_alpha   90.00
_cell.angle_beta   90.00
_cell.angle_gamma   90.00
#
_symmetry.space_group_name_H-M   'P 1'
#
loop_
_entity.id
_entity.type
_entity.pdbx_description
1 polymer ?
#
loop_
_entity_poly.entity_id
_entity_poly.type
_entity_poly.pdbx_seq_one_letter_code
_entity_poly.pdbx_strand_id
1 'polypeptide(L)'
;MRTRQLPDLLSFLDEYPLTKKYSKREIGPLVLVVSTLILTGLCIFNVFTQGKAEKIESFLSTRFLDNSTNGKGDHVTCQPTLLKVDDNFFMVIPPDENETLTASVEDLQIAAHSNMSFKWTLVDIGDESGTGSRKVSTGFLYRGERTNCSVNFVKSTYQFQDTNYQYIVCGTCLIGNKLKAKLCNSLNAAADDLLRGSSGRFWTSSAHVYRSFDGYDPRLSIPLNTLPLSAFPPNYTEVQEDYYRSFKPTIGPRDITELGTWLGGVRLIPASQLSGYDVEFPWRTLPPPQGNIFVDNSTEPSDFFSAFNTTYHALCQGHECSNFRITVNGIGALGPFGFKDSKLFKIPEVLMDMFNRSLSYDVRIMDLAANDLHGKEIGATYLCTKTTKKWLPLLKVISVTLGSSSGLFSGIFSYVIVALARRYDKHHENRRNSQATQTRMDESTLNSEDDKDSSLGAKNLQ
;
A
#
# COMPACT_ATOMS: atom_id res chain seq x y z
N MET A 1 45.12 -9.46 -60.13
CA MET A 1 44.09 -9.52 -59.07
C MET A 1 42.74 -9.73 -59.75
N ARG A 2 42.06 -10.83 -59.42
CA ARG A 2 40.76 -11.24 -60.00
C ARG A 2 39.67 -10.57 -59.14
N THR A 3 38.97 -9.58 -59.67
CA THR A 3 37.82 -8.97 -58.98
C THR A 3 36.68 -9.98 -58.94
N ARG A 4 36.19 -10.30 -57.74
CA ARG A 4 35.03 -11.17 -57.52
C ARG A 4 33.78 -10.47 -58.07
N GLN A 5 33.12 -11.09 -59.03
CA GLN A 5 31.76 -10.72 -59.44
C GLN A 5 30.80 -10.92 -58.27
N LEU A 6 29.98 -9.92 -57.98
CA LEU A 6 28.85 -10.05 -57.06
C LEU A 6 27.79 -11.00 -57.65
N PRO A 7 26.99 -11.69 -56.81
CA PRO A 7 25.92 -12.58 -57.25
C PRO A 7 24.93 -11.85 -58.18
N ASP A 8 24.35 -12.55 -59.16
CA ASP A 8 23.42 -11.99 -60.17
C ASP A 8 22.26 -11.16 -59.59
N LEU A 9 21.86 -11.44 -58.34
CA LEU A 9 20.84 -10.68 -57.61
C LEU A 9 21.26 -9.22 -57.34
N LEU A 10 22.56 -8.94 -57.26
CA LEU A 10 23.16 -7.64 -56.96
C LEU A 10 23.85 -6.99 -58.17
N SER A 11 23.78 -7.63 -59.35
CA SER A 11 24.33 -7.10 -60.61
C SER A 11 23.75 -5.76 -61.05
N PHE A 12 22.60 -5.35 -60.48
CA PHE A 12 22.00 -4.04 -60.72
C PHE A 12 22.69 -2.88 -59.97
N LEU A 13 23.56 -3.17 -58.99
CA LEU A 13 24.33 -2.17 -58.24
C LEU A 13 25.61 -1.74 -58.97
N ASP A 14 26.12 -2.55 -59.89
CA ASP A 14 27.31 -2.22 -60.70
C ASP A 14 27.01 -1.16 -61.78
N GLU A 15 25.74 -0.90 -62.10
CA GLU A 15 25.32 0.20 -62.97
C GLU A 15 24.92 1.44 -62.17
N TYR A 16 25.92 2.19 -61.71
CA TYR A 16 25.77 3.64 -61.63
C TYR A 16 25.66 4.15 -63.07
N PRO A 17 24.47 4.63 -63.50
CA PRO A 17 24.25 6.06 -63.31
C PRO A 17 22.79 6.44 -63.02
N LEU A 18 22.59 7.54 -62.29
CA LEU A 18 21.32 8.24 -62.11
C LEU A 18 20.81 8.92 -63.42
N THR A 19 21.44 8.69 -64.57
CA THR A 19 21.24 9.49 -65.80
C THR A 19 20.72 8.71 -67.02
N LYS A 20 20.48 7.38 -66.93
CA LYS A 20 19.90 6.63 -68.05
C LYS A 20 18.41 6.94 -68.17
N LYS A 21 18.00 7.55 -69.30
CA LYS A 21 16.58 7.86 -69.58
C LYS A 21 15.81 6.55 -69.75
N TYR A 22 14.70 6.40 -69.00
CA TYR A 22 13.78 5.26 -69.15
C TYR A 22 13.25 5.18 -70.58
N SER A 23 13.09 3.96 -71.09
CA SER A 23 12.65 3.75 -72.49
C SER A 23 11.21 4.22 -72.74
N LYS A 24 10.37 4.21 -71.70
CA LYS A 24 8.97 4.71 -71.71
C LYS A 24 8.82 5.97 -70.88
N ARG A 25 8.13 6.97 -71.45
CA ARG A 25 7.81 8.26 -70.81
C ARG A 25 6.84 8.13 -69.63
N GLU A 26 6.09 7.04 -69.55
CA GLU A 26 5.08 6.74 -68.53
C GLU A 26 5.66 6.19 -67.20
N ILE A 27 6.90 5.70 -67.21
CA ILE A 27 7.54 5.11 -66.02
C ILE A 27 7.85 6.19 -64.96
N GLY A 28 8.27 7.38 -65.40
CA GLY A 28 8.55 8.51 -64.49
C GLY A 28 7.34 8.93 -63.65
N PRO A 29 6.17 9.22 -64.26
CA PRO A 29 4.93 9.52 -63.54
C PRO A 29 4.50 8.40 -62.58
N LEU A 30 4.62 7.13 -63.00
CA LEU A 30 4.21 5.98 -62.18
C LEU A 30 5.11 5.82 -60.93
N VAL A 31 6.42 5.97 -61.09
CA VAL A 31 7.38 6.00 -59.98
C VAL A 31 7.05 7.12 -59.00
N LEU A 32 6.67 8.30 -59.50
CA LEU A 32 6.29 9.45 -58.68
C LEU A 32 5.02 9.20 -57.87
N VAL A 33 3.97 8.62 -58.48
CA VAL A 33 2.71 8.29 -57.79
C VAL A 33 2.92 7.24 -56.70
N VAL A 34 3.64 6.14 -57.00
CA VAL A 34 3.93 5.07 -56.03
C VAL A 34 4.77 5.59 -54.87
N SER A 35 5.78 6.42 -55.17
CA SER A 35 6.62 7.05 -54.15
C SER A 35 5.80 7.96 -53.22
N THR A 36 4.87 8.73 -53.78
CA THR A 36 4.02 9.64 -53.00
C THR A 36 3.08 8.87 -52.07
N LEU A 37 2.48 7.77 -52.55
CA LEU A 37 1.63 6.91 -51.72
C LEU A 37 2.38 6.26 -50.56
N ILE A 38 3.58 5.74 -50.81
CA ILE A 38 4.43 5.13 -49.78
C ILE A 38 4.86 6.18 -48.75
N LEU A 39 5.30 7.36 -49.20
CA LEU A 39 5.69 8.45 -48.29
C LEU A 39 4.51 8.90 -47.42
N THR A 40 3.33 9.05 -48.01
CA THR A 40 2.11 9.45 -47.29
C THR A 40 1.71 8.40 -46.26
N GLY A 41 1.73 7.11 -46.63
CA GLY A 41 1.46 6.00 -45.71
C GLY A 41 2.45 5.94 -44.55
N LEU A 42 3.74 6.13 -44.81
CA LEU A 42 4.78 6.18 -43.79
C LEU A 42 4.62 7.37 -42.84
N CYS A 43 4.28 8.55 -43.37
CA CYS A 43 3.99 9.72 -42.54
C CYS A 43 2.79 9.49 -41.63
N ILE A 44 1.68 8.94 -42.16
CA ILE A 44 0.49 8.62 -41.35
C ILE A 44 0.85 7.61 -40.26
N PHE A 45 1.53 6.53 -40.60
CA PHE A 45 1.96 5.51 -39.65
C PHE A 45 2.86 6.08 -38.54
N ASN A 46 3.84 6.90 -38.89
CA ASN A 46 4.76 7.52 -37.93
C ASN A 46 4.04 8.55 -37.04
N VAL A 47 3.07 9.31 -37.55
CA VAL A 47 2.25 10.22 -36.71
C VAL A 47 1.45 9.43 -35.68
N PHE A 48 0.83 8.30 -36.06
CA PHE A 48 0.04 7.51 -35.12
C PHE A 48 0.89 6.73 -34.11
N THR A 49 2.07 6.27 -34.50
CA THR A 49 2.95 5.46 -33.63
C THR A 49 3.89 6.30 -32.77
N GLN A 50 4.37 7.45 -33.27
CA GLN A 50 5.40 8.28 -32.62
C GLN A 50 4.90 9.68 -32.23
N GLY A 51 3.68 10.07 -32.62
CA GLY A 51 3.14 11.40 -32.32
C GLY A 51 2.68 11.60 -30.87
N LYS A 52 2.56 10.51 -30.10
CA LYS A 52 2.21 10.54 -28.68
C LYS A 52 3.42 10.17 -27.83
N ALA A 53 3.63 10.90 -26.75
CA ALA A 53 4.64 10.59 -25.75
C ALA A 53 3.97 10.42 -24.38
N GLU A 54 4.58 9.59 -23.54
CA GLU A 54 4.17 9.43 -22.15
C GLU A 54 4.67 10.62 -21.34
N LYS A 55 3.74 11.31 -20.67
CA LYS A 55 4.03 12.33 -19.67
C LYS A 55 3.81 11.72 -18.29
N ILE A 56 4.86 11.73 -17.48
CA ILE A 56 4.85 11.24 -16.10
C ILE A 56 4.76 12.45 -15.17
N GLU A 57 3.79 12.45 -14.26
CA GLU A 57 3.61 13.45 -13.21
C GLU A 57 3.59 12.73 -11.86
N SER A 58 4.44 13.16 -10.91
CA SER A 58 4.47 12.59 -9.56
C SER A 58 3.66 13.44 -8.57
N PHE A 59 2.96 12.78 -7.66
CA PHE A 59 2.17 13.43 -6.62
C PHE A 59 2.14 12.56 -5.35
N LEU A 60 1.83 13.19 -4.21
CA LEU A 60 1.62 12.48 -2.95
C LEU A 60 0.13 12.14 -2.80
N SER A 61 -0.16 10.91 -2.39
CA SER A 61 -1.50 10.42 -2.13
C SER A 61 -1.59 9.87 -0.72
N THR A 62 -2.73 10.06 -0.04
CA THR A 62 -3.01 9.39 1.24
C THR A 62 -3.62 8.00 1.04
N ARG A 63 -3.86 7.60 -0.21
CA ARG A 63 -4.37 6.28 -0.59
C ARG A 63 -3.40 5.55 -1.50
N PHE A 64 -3.28 4.25 -1.30
CA PHE A 64 -2.51 3.41 -2.20
C PHE A 64 -3.35 3.10 -3.45
N LEU A 65 -2.83 3.46 -4.62
CA LEU A 65 -3.47 3.20 -5.91
C LEU A 65 -2.55 2.32 -6.74
N ASP A 66 -3.01 1.13 -7.08
CA ASP A 66 -2.31 0.24 -8.00
C ASP A 66 -3.15 0.03 -9.25
N ASN A 67 -2.64 0.50 -10.38
CA ASN A 67 -3.22 0.33 -11.71
C ASN A 67 -4.66 0.88 -11.85
N SER A 68 -5.00 1.94 -11.11
CA SER A 68 -6.31 2.59 -11.26
C SER A 68 -6.35 3.37 -12.58
N THR A 69 -7.28 3.03 -13.46
CA THR A 69 -7.58 3.80 -14.66
C THR A 69 -8.64 4.85 -14.32
N ASN A 70 -8.21 6.09 -14.09
CA ASN A 70 -9.18 7.18 -14.13
C ASN A 70 -9.73 7.20 -15.56
N GLY A 71 -11.06 7.18 -15.73
CA GLY A 71 -11.81 6.87 -16.97
C GLY A 71 -11.47 7.66 -18.26
N LYS A 72 -10.38 8.42 -18.28
CA LYS A 72 -9.73 9.10 -19.41
C LYS A 72 -8.48 8.38 -19.95
N GLY A 73 -8.15 7.17 -19.46
CA GLY A 73 -6.97 6.40 -19.91
C GLY A 73 -5.65 6.81 -19.25
N ASP A 74 -5.73 7.48 -18.10
CA ASP A 74 -4.59 7.80 -17.26
C ASP A 74 -4.25 6.59 -16.37
N HIS A 75 -3.00 6.15 -16.37
CA HIS A 75 -2.54 5.08 -15.48
C HIS A 75 -1.87 5.69 -14.25
N VAL A 76 -2.37 5.35 -13.06
CA VAL A 76 -1.76 5.76 -11.78
C VAL A 76 -1.18 4.53 -11.08
N THR A 77 0.06 4.67 -10.62
CA THR A 77 0.76 3.65 -9.83
C THR A 77 1.43 4.30 -8.62
N CYS A 78 1.23 3.73 -7.44
CA CYS A 78 1.83 4.21 -6.19
C CYS A 78 2.94 3.28 -5.69
N GLN A 79 3.98 3.87 -5.12
CA GLN A 79 5.02 3.13 -4.42
C GLN A 79 4.55 2.81 -2.99
N PRO A 80 4.78 1.58 -2.48
CA PRO A 80 4.53 1.24 -1.09
C PRO A 80 5.31 2.17 -0.15
N THR A 81 4.72 2.52 0.99
CA THR A 81 5.42 3.29 2.02
C THR A 81 6.17 2.35 2.97
N LEU A 82 7.27 2.80 3.56
CA LEU A 82 8.00 2.04 4.57
C LEU A 82 7.49 2.44 5.95
N LEU A 83 6.86 1.51 6.66
CA LEU A 83 6.53 1.65 8.09
C LEU A 83 7.63 0.99 8.93
N LYS A 84 8.10 1.69 9.96
CA LYS A 84 9.15 1.24 10.88
C LYS A 84 8.64 1.15 12.30
N VAL A 85 9.30 0.30 13.10
CA VAL A 85 9.11 0.32 14.55
C VAL A 85 9.39 1.73 15.07
N ASP A 86 8.58 2.18 16.03
CA ASP A 86 8.48 3.53 16.60
C ASP A 86 7.84 4.60 15.69
N ASP A 87 7.41 4.25 14.46
CA ASP A 87 6.60 5.17 13.66
C ASP A 87 5.22 5.38 14.30
N ASN A 88 4.76 6.62 14.23
CA ASN A 88 3.48 7.05 14.75
C ASN A 88 2.51 7.37 13.61
N PHE A 89 1.27 6.89 13.71
CA PHE A 89 0.26 7.10 12.70
C PHE A 89 -1.15 7.10 13.29
N PHE A 90 -2.12 7.48 12.46
CA PHE A 90 -3.54 7.41 12.77
C PHE A 90 -4.21 6.41 11.83
N MET A 91 -5.30 5.80 12.28
CA MET A 91 -6.10 4.94 11.42
C MET A 91 -7.02 5.78 10.54
N VAL A 92 -7.21 5.35 9.29
CA VAL A 92 -8.08 6.03 8.32
C VAL A 92 -9.20 5.09 7.88
N ILE A 93 -10.39 5.67 7.66
CA ILE A 93 -11.54 4.91 7.17
C ILE A 93 -11.31 4.59 5.70
N PRO A 94 -11.34 3.30 5.28
CA PRO A 94 -11.20 2.93 3.89
C PRO A 94 -12.40 3.48 3.09
N PRO A 95 -12.21 3.86 1.81
CA PRO A 95 -13.34 4.24 0.96
C PRO A 95 -14.34 3.09 0.78
N ASP A 96 -15.62 3.45 0.64
CA ASP A 96 -16.67 2.47 0.34
C ASP A 96 -16.40 1.81 -1.02
N GLU A 97 -16.53 0.49 -1.10
CA GLU A 97 -16.29 -0.30 -2.33
C GLU A 97 -17.21 0.11 -3.50
N ASN A 98 -18.31 0.81 -3.21
CA ASN A 98 -19.28 1.32 -4.19
C ASN A 98 -19.02 2.77 -4.63
N GLU A 99 -18.08 3.49 -4.01
CA GLU A 99 -17.64 4.78 -4.54
C GLU A 99 -16.73 4.52 -5.75
N THR A 100 -17.34 4.50 -6.94
CA THR A 100 -16.59 4.61 -8.18
C THR A 100 -15.69 5.84 -8.08
N LEU A 101 -14.36 5.63 -8.09
CA LEU A 101 -13.30 6.63 -8.12
C LEU A 101 -13.46 7.56 -9.35
N THR A 102 -14.44 8.43 -9.27
CA THR A 102 -14.59 9.65 -10.08
C THR A 102 -13.94 10.84 -9.37
N ALA A 103 -13.42 10.59 -8.17
CA ALA A 103 -12.64 11.49 -7.33
C ALA A 103 -11.45 12.07 -8.11
N SER A 104 -11.39 13.40 -8.13
CA SER A 104 -10.25 14.16 -8.63
C SER A 104 -8.99 13.84 -7.80
N VAL A 105 -7.81 14.20 -8.32
CA VAL A 105 -6.55 14.06 -7.56
C VAL A 105 -6.59 14.89 -6.26
N GLU A 106 -7.41 15.95 -6.22
CA GLU A 106 -7.68 16.72 -5.01
C GLU A 106 -8.54 15.97 -3.98
N ASP A 107 -9.51 15.17 -4.41
CA ASP A 107 -10.37 14.36 -3.51
C ASP A 107 -9.61 13.18 -2.87
N LEU A 108 -8.55 12.71 -3.52
CA LEU A 108 -7.63 11.69 -3.01
C LEU A 108 -6.77 12.16 -1.81
N GLN A 109 -6.79 13.46 -1.49
CA GLN A 109 -6.04 14.04 -0.37
C GLN A 109 -6.83 14.08 0.94
N ILE A 110 -8.14 13.84 0.91
CA ILE A 110 -8.98 13.87 2.11
C ILE A 110 -9.11 12.44 2.65
N ALA A 111 -8.13 12.02 3.44
CA ALA A 111 -8.34 10.90 4.35
C ALA A 111 -9.43 11.32 5.34
N ALA A 112 -10.61 10.72 5.24
CA ALA A 112 -11.67 10.90 6.22
C ALA A 112 -11.10 10.51 7.59
N HIS A 113 -10.91 11.50 8.46
CA HIS A 113 -10.36 11.29 9.78
C HIS A 113 -11.34 10.43 10.56
N SER A 114 -10.85 9.40 11.27
CA SER A 114 -11.70 8.71 12.23
C SER A 114 -12.12 9.73 13.31
N ASN A 115 -13.40 9.76 13.67
CA ASN A 115 -13.92 10.66 14.72
C ASN A 115 -13.31 10.41 16.11
N MET A 116 -12.43 9.41 16.25
CA MET A 116 -11.79 8.95 17.48
C MET A 116 -10.33 8.65 17.19
N SER A 117 -9.46 9.66 17.20
CA SER A 117 -8.07 9.50 16.76
C SER A 117 -7.15 9.04 17.89
N PHE A 118 -6.96 7.72 18.01
CA PHE A 118 -5.81 7.19 18.75
C PHE A 118 -4.54 7.38 17.91
N LYS A 119 -3.48 7.89 18.53
CA LYS A 119 -2.14 7.95 17.91
C LYS A 119 -1.43 6.61 18.12
N TRP A 120 -1.44 5.76 17.12
CA TRP A 120 -0.84 4.44 17.22
C TRP A 120 0.66 4.49 16.94
N THR A 121 1.42 3.70 17.68
CA THR A 121 2.85 3.47 17.49
C THR A 121 3.06 2.00 17.14
N LEU A 122 3.85 1.74 16.10
CA LEU A 122 4.28 0.39 15.76
C LEU A 122 5.38 -0.07 16.73
N VAL A 123 5.09 -1.05 17.58
CA VAL A 123 6.01 -1.48 18.65
C VAL A 123 6.79 -2.74 18.27
N ASP A 124 6.15 -3.66 17.54
CA ASP A 124 6.77 -4.93 17.16
C ASP A 124 6.21 -5.45 15.84
N ILE A 125 7.03 -6.18 15.10
CA ILE A 125 6.67 -6.85 13.85
C ILE A 125 7.16 -8.30 13.94
N GLY A 126 6.22 -9.23 13.86
CA GLY A 126 6.48 -10.66 13.84
C GLY A 126 5.99 -11.32 12.56
N ASP A 127 6.75 -12.33 12.11
CA ASP A 127 6.21 -13.36 11.22
C ASP A 127 5.34 -14.34 12.02
N GLU A 128 4.36 -14.96 11.36
CA GLU A 128 3.50 -15.97 11.97
C GLU A 128 4.29 -17.01 12.78
N SER A 129 3.72 -17.37 13.94
CA SER A 129 4.13 -18.49 14.78
C SER A 129 4.17 -19.78 13.95
N GLY A 130 5.37 -20.22 13.56
CA GLY A 130 5.57 -21.45 12.78
C GLY A 130 6.76 -21.44 11.83
N THR A 131 7.33 -20.27 11.53
CA THR A 131 8.58 -20.19 10.75
C THR A 131 9.75 -19.90 11.70
N GLY A 132 10.65 -20.87 11.86
CA GLY A 132 11.78 -20.85 12.81
C GLY A 132 12.88 -19.82 12.50
N SER A 133 12.55 -18.65 11.96
CA SER A 133 13.47 -17.56 11.68
C SER A 133 12.96 -16.28 12.32
N ARG A 134 13.37 -16.03 13.56
CA ARG A 134 13.15 -14.76 14.27
C ARG A 134 14.02 -13.66 13.65
N LYS A 135 13.73 -13.26 12.41
CA LYS A 135 14.27 -12.01 11.86
C LYS A 135 13.46 -10.89 12.48
N VAL A 136 14.08 -10.17 13.42
CA VAL A 136 13.52 -8.92 13.96
C VAL A 136 13.42 -7.95 12.79
N SER A 137 12.23 -7.83 12.20
CA SER A 137 12.00 -6.86 11.14
C SER A 137 11.81 -5.50 11.78
N THR A 138 12.67 -4.54 11.45
CA THR A 138 12.55 -3.16 11.96
C THR A 138 11.52 -2.33 11.18
N GLY A 139 10.88 -2.92 10.17
CA GLY A 139 9.87 -2.28 9.33
C GLY A 139 9.32 -3.19 8.24
N PHE A 140 8.31 -2.72 7.51
CA PHE A 140 7.73 -3.40 6.35
C PHE A 140 7.18 -2.40 5.33
N LEU A 141 7.03 -2.84 4.07
CA LEU A 141 6.41 -2.04 3.02
C LEU A 141 4.90 -2.20 3.07
N TYR A 142 4.19 -1.10 3.30
CA TYR A 142 2.73 -1.05 3.42
C TYR A 142 2.09 -0.53 2.14
N ARG A 143 0.94 -1.11 1.76
CA ARG A 143 0.22 -0.84 0.50
C ARG A 143 -1.25 -0.52 0.74
N GLY A 144 -1.60 0.01 1.90
CA GLY A 144 -3.00 0.35 2.21
C GLY A 144 -3.87 -0.88 2.49
N GLU A 145 -3.29 -2.00 2.92
CA GLU A 145 -4.08 -3.16 3.32
C GLU A 145 -4.92 -2.86 4.57
N ARG A 146 -6.20 -3.29 4.57
CA ARG A 146 -7.04 -3.23 5.77
C ARG A 146 -6.44 -4.07 6.89
N THR A 147 -6.48 -3.55 8.10
CA THR A 147 -5.95 -4.20 9.30
C THR A 147 -7.00 -5.08 9.96
N ASN A 148 -6.65 -6.32 10.30
CA ASN A 148 -7.49 -7.19 11.13
C ASN A 148 -6.87 -7.30 12.52
N CYS A 149 -7.38 -6.51 13.46
CA CYS A 149 -6.79 -6.36 14.78
C CYS A 149 -7.66 -6.93 15.89
N SER A 150 -6.98 -7.40 16.94
CA SER A 150 -7.56 -7.64 18.26
C SER A 150 -6.85 -6.77 19.29
N VAL A 151 -7.59 -6.24 20.27
CA VAL A 151 -6.98 -5.55 21.41
C VAL A 151 -6.69 -6.56 22.49
N ASN A 152 -5.48 -6.50 23.06
CA ASN A 152 -5.00 -7.56 23.94
C ASN A 152 -4.60 -7.05 25.33
N PHE A 153 -4.37 -5.75 25.45
CA PHE A 153 -3.92 -5.13 26.69
C PHE A 153 -4.41 -3.69 26.81
N VAL A 154 -4.81 -3.33 28.03
CA VAL A 154 -5.04 -1.95 28.44
C VAL A 154 -4.54 -1.74 29.87
N LYS A 155 -4.00 -0.55 30.11
CA LYS A 155 -3.46 -0.08 31.37
C LYS A 155 -3.99 1.32 31.61
N SER A 156 -4.48 1.57 32.81
CA SER A 156 -4.62 2.92 33.35
C SER A 156 -3.80 3.10 34.62
N THR A 157 -3.29 4.30 34.83
CA THR A 157 -2.60 4.69 36.04
C THR A 157 -2.95 6.14 36.38
N TYR A 158 -3.30 6.38 37.64
CA TYR A 158 -3.63 7.69 38.18
C TYR A 158 -2.70 8.00 39.35
N GLN A 159 -2.06 9.17 39.29
CA GLN A 159 -1.15 9.68 40.31
C GLN A 159 -1.86 10.79 41.08
N PHE A 160 -2.14 10.56 42.36
CA PHE A 160 -2.90 11.48 43.20
C PHE A 160 -2.13 12.78 43.50
N GLN A 161 -0.80 12.69 43.64
CA GLN A 161 0.03 13.86 44.01
C GLN A 161 0.06 14.93 42.92
N ASP A 162 0.19 14.50 41.66
CA ASP A 162 0.32 15.38 40.51
C ASP A 162 -1.01 15.55 39.74
N THR A 163 -2.08 14.88 40.19
CA THR A 163 -3.36 14.76 39.45
C THR A 163 -3.15 14.32 38.00
N ASN A 164 -2.14 13.47 37.78
CA ASN A 164 -1.73 13.03 36.46
C ASN A 164 -2.32 11.66 36.15
N TYR A 165 -2.72 11.45 34.90
CA TYR A 165 -3.19 10.16 34.44
C TYR A 165 -2.42 9.73 33.19
N GLN A 166 -2.19 8.42 33.13
CA GLN A 166 -1.59 7.74 32.00
C GLN A 166 -2.48 6.57 31.62
N TYR A 167 -2.64 6.33 30.32
CA TYR A 167 -3.13 5.04 29.86
C TYR A 167 -2.28 4.50 28.71
N ILE A 168 -2.28 3.19 28.57
CA ILE A 168 -1.63 2.47 27.47
C ILE A 168 -2.62 1.43 26.98
N VAL A 169 -2.83 1.35 25.67
CA VAL A 169 -3.64 0.32 25.04
C VAL A 169 -2.87 -0.28 23.87
N CYS A 170 -2.87 -1.61 23.77
CA CYS A 170 -2.14 -2.32 22.73
C CYS A 170 -3.02 -3.38 22.07
N GLY A 171 -2.88 -3.48 20.75
CA GLY A 171 -3.50 -4.52 19.94
C GLY A 171 -2.48 -5.24 19.06
N THR A 172 -2.84 -6.45 18.64
CA THR A 172 -2.12 -7.20 17.62
C THR A 172 -2.94 -7.21 16.34
N CYS A 173 -2.33 -6.77 15.25
CA CYS A 173 -2.95 -6.64 13.94
C CYS A 173 -2.33 -7.63 12.96
N LEU A 174 -3.17 -8.33 12.20
CA LEU A 174 -2.77 -8.99 10.98
C LEU A 174 -2.94 -8.02 9.81
N ILE A 175 -1.84 -7.72 9.13
CA ILE A 175 -1.80 -6.84 7.96
C ILE A 175 -1.63 -7.71 6.72
N GLY A 176 -2.59 -7.62 5.79
CA GLY A 176 -2.75 -8.61 4.74
C GLY A 176 -2.99 -10.00 5.34
N ASN A 177 -2.31 -11.02 4.80
CA ASN A 177 -2.53 -12.42 5.21
C ASN A 177 -1.38 -13.04 6.01
N LYS A 178 -0.32 -12.29 6.33
CA LYS A 178 0.93 -12.90 6.85
C LYS A 178 1.64 -12.11 7.95
N LEU A 179 1.53 -10.79 7.94
CA LEU A 179 2.31 -9.94 8.82
C LEU A 179 1.57 -9.67 10.12
N LYS A 180 2.17 -10.00 11.28
CA LYS A 180 1.63 -9.61 12.59
C LYS A 180 2.37 -8.38 13.10
N ALA A 181 1.63 -7.35 13.49
CA ALA A 181 2.17 -6.13 14.06
C ALA A 181 1.55 -5.87 15.44
N LYS A 182 2.36 -5.49 16.44
CA LYS A 182 1.88 -4.95 17.72
C LYS A 182 1.80 -3.44 17.62
N LEU A 183 0.60 -2.90 17.76
CA LEU A 183 0.33 -1.46 17.74
C LEU A 183 -0.08 -1.03 19.14
N CYS A 184 0.53 0.03 19.65
CA CYS A 184 0.19 0.58 20.96
C CYS A 184 -0.09 2.07 20.88
N ASN A 185 -1.07 2.54 21.64
CA ASN A 185 -1.24 3.94 21.96
C ASN A 185 -0.88 4.13 23.43
N SER A 186 -0.06 5.13 23.72
CA SER A 186 0.21 5.59 25.07
C SER A 186 -0.15 7.06 25.14
N LEU A 187 -0.77 7.44 26.25
CA LEU A 187 -1.10 8.82 26.52
C LEU A 187 -0.65 9.18 27.93
N ASN A 188 0.05 10.30 28.05
CA ASN A 188 0.37 10.92 29.33
C ASN A 188 -0.19 12.35 29.37
N ALA A 189 -1.14 12.59 30.26
CA ALA A 189 -1.84 13.88 30.34
C ALA A 189 -0.92 15.08 30.60
N ALA A 190 0.22 14.86 31.27
CA ALA A 190 1.21 15.89 31.53
C ALA A 190 2.10 16.24 30.32
N ALA A 191 2.26 15.31 29.36
CA ALA A 191 3.21 15.43 28.24
C ALA A 191 2.54 15.65 26.87
N ASP A 192 1.31 15.16 26.69
CA ASP A 192 0.62 15.23 25.40
C ASP A 192 -0.22 16.51 25.25
N ASP A 193 0.41 17.59 24.78
CA ASP A 193 -0.24 18.89 24.48
C ASP A 193 -1.39 18.79 23.47
N LEU A 194 -1.40 17.73 22.64
CA LEU A 194 -2.47 17.44 21.67
C LEU A 194 -3.85 17.30 22.33
N LEU A 195 -3.91 16.86 23.60
CA LEU A 195 -5.16 16.79 24.36
C LEU A 195 -5.62 18.12 24.93
N ARG A 196 -4.69 19.02 25.29
CA ARG A 196 -5.04 20.36 25.78
C ARG A 196 -5.77 21.18 24.72
N GLY A 197 -5.51 20.90 23.45
CA GLY A 197 -6.16 21.56 22.30
C GLY A 197 -7.30 20.78 21.64
N SER A 198 -7.42 19.46 21.85
CA SER A 198 -8.47 18.67 21.18
C SER A 198 -9.84 18.87 21.85
N SER A 199 -10.79 19.45 21.11
CA SER A 199 -12.17 19.70 21.56
C SER A 199 -13.09 18.46 21.50
N GLY A 200 -12.52 17.26 21.44
CA GLY A 200 -13.27 16.01 21.35
C GLY A 200 -13.92 15.67 22.68
N ARG A 201 -15.26 15.56 22.73
CA ARG A 201 -16.02 15.24 23.94
C ARG A 201 -15.46 14.03 24.71
N PHE A 202 -14.92 13.04 23.99
CA PHE A 202 -14.33 11.83 24.56
C PHE A 202 -13.14 12.10 25.51
N TRP A 203 -12.21 12.97 25.10
CA TRP A 203 -11.03 13.30 25.89
C TRP A 203 -11.39 14.11 27.13
N THR A 204 -12.35 15.03 26.99
CA THR A 204 -12.92 15.76 28.13
C THR A 204 -13.56 14.82 29.15
N SER A 205 -14.40 13.88 28.70
CA SER A 205 -15.02 12.89 29.58
C SER A 205 -14.00 11.96 30.24
N SER A 206 -12.94 11.57 29.54
CA SER A 206 -11.86 10.74 30.09
C SER A 206 -11.14 11.45 31.25
N ALA A 207 -10.84 12.74 31.09
CA ALA A 207 -10.26 13.54 32.17
C ALA A 207 -11.19 13.68 33.38
N HIS A 208 -12.51 13.78 33.17
CA HIS A 208 -13.50 13.79 34.26
C HIS A 208 -13.52 12.46 35.05
N VAL A 209 -13.36 11.32 34.38
CA VAL A 209 -13.26 10.02 35.06
C VAL A 209 -12.04 9.99 35.98
N TYR A 210 -10.88 10.49 35.56
CA TYR A 210 -9.70 10.47 36.43
C TYR A 210 -9.79 11.43 37.61
N ARG A 211 -10.22 12.68 37.38
CA ARG A 211 -10.39 13.66 38.47
C ARG A 211 -11.40 13.24 39.52
N SER A 212 -12.34 12.37 39.16
CA SER A 212 -13.29 11.84 40.13
C SER A 212 -12.64 10.92 41.17
N PHE A 213 -11.44 10.39 40.92
CA PHE A 213 -10.73 9.56 41.88
C PHE A 213 -10.36 10.37 43.13
N ASP A 214 -10.13 11.67 42.98
CA ASP A 214 -9.93 12.60 44.10
C ASP A 214 -11.17 12.66 45.01
N GLY A 215 -12.36 12.33 44.49
CA GLY A 215 -13.60 12.24 45.25
C GLY A 215 -13.66 11.06 46.23
N TYR A 216 -12.76 10.07 46.12
CA TYR A 216 -12.67 8.97 47.08
C TYR A 216 -11.81 9.32 48.29
N ASP A 217 -11.00 10.38 48.21
CA ASP A 217 -10.10 10.84 49.28
C ASP A 217 -10.78 10.87 50.66
N PRO A 218 -11.99 11.45 50.84
CA PRO A 218 -12.66 11.49 52.14
C PRO A 218 -13.12 10.13 52.69
N ARG A 219 -13.21 9.09 51.84
CA ARG A 219 -13.68 7.75 52.20
C ARG A 219 -12.54 6.74 52.40
N LEU A 220 -11.28 7.10 52.09
CA LEU A 220 -10.13 6.18 52.01
C LEU A 220 -9.61 5.59 53.34
N SER A 221 -10.38 5.63 54.43
CA SER A 221 -10.00 5.03 55.71
C SER A 221 -10.08 3.50 55.66
N ILE A 222 -8.98 2.86 55.30
CA ILE A 222 -8.90 1.40 55.11
C ILE A 222 -8.05 0.77 56.21
N PRO A 223 -8.64 -0.05 57.10
CA PRO A 223 -7.87 -0.83 58.06
C PRO A 223 -7.04 -1.91 57.35
N LEU A 224 -5.72 -1.95 57.54
CA LEU A 224 -4.86 -2.88 56.77
C LEU A 224 -5.13 -4.36 57.07
N ASN A 225 -5.74 -4.67 58.22
CA ASN A 225 -6.16 -6.04 58.57
C ASN A 225 -7.28 -6.57 57.67
N THR A 226 -7.94 -5.71 56.90
CA THR A 226 -8.97 -6.11 55.92
C THR A 226 -8.38 -6.58 54.59
N LEU A 227 -7.09 -6.34 54.33
CA LEU A 227 -6.38 -6.81 53.14
C LEU A 227 -5.68 -8.14 53.44
N PRO A 228 -5.57 -9.09 52.49
CA PRO A 228 -4.82 -10.32 52.71
C PRO A 228 -3.32 -10.03 52.89
N LEU A 229 -2.58 -10.87 53.63
CA LEU A 229 -1.13 -10.71 53.79
C LEU A 229 -0.38 -10.77 52.45
N SER A 230 -0.91 -11.55 51.51
CA SER A 230 -0.38 -11.65 50.16
C SER A 230 -0.50 -10.34 49.36
N ALA A 231 -1.26 -9.34 49.83
CA ALA A 231 -1.34 -8.02 49.18
C ALA A 231 -0.09 -7.16 49.40
N PHE A 232 0.72 -7.44 50.42
CA PHE A 232 1.83 -6.59 50.85
C PHE A 232 3.17 -7.02 50.24
N PRO A 233 4.04 -6.07 49.82
CA PRO A 233 5.35 -6.39 49.26
C PRO A 233 6.28 -6.94 50.36
N PRO A 234 7.17 -7.93 50.07
CA PRO A 234 7.48 -8.51 48.75
C PRO A 234 6.61 -9.75 48.39
N ASN A 235 5.30 -9.70 48.63
CA ASN A 235 4.34 -10.81 48.54
C ASN A 235 4.52 -11.81 49.67
N TYR A 236 4.28 -11.34 50.91
CA TYR A 236 4.44 -12.16 52.11
C TYR A 236 3.78 -13.54 51.95
N THR A 237 4.42 -14.58 52.48
CA THR A 237 3.74 -15.84 52.75
C THR A 237 2.77 -15.63 53.92
N GLU A 238 1.65 -16.37 53.96
CA GLU A 238 0.63 -16.21 55.02
C GLU A 238 1.16 -16.45 56.45
N VAL A 239 2.40 -16.93 56.56
CA VAL A 239 3.11 -17.31 57.79
C VAL A 239 4.13 -16.27 58.26
N GLN A 240 4.35 -15.18 57.51
CA GLN A 240 5.32 -14.16 57.89
C GLN A 240 4.75 -13.11 58.85
N GLU A 241 5.62 -12.63 59.75
CA GLU A 241 5.28 -11.63 60.75
C GLU A 241 4.98 -10.27 60.09
N ASP A 242 3.87 -9.66 60.50
CA ASP A 242 3.24 -8.54 59.80
C ASP A 242 3.85 -7.20 60.22
N TYR A 243 4.92 -6.81 59.53
CA TYR A 243 5.64 -5.56 59.79
C TYR A 243 4.82 -4.31 59.46
N TYR A 244 3.94 -4.36 58.45
CA TYR A 244 3.23 -3.17 57.97
C TYR A 244 1.96 -2.88 58.75
N ARG A 245 1.18 -3.89 59.16
CA ARG A 245 -0.04 -3.66 59.95
C ARG A 245 0.24 -3.13 61.34
N SER A 246 1.39 -3.49 61.92
CA SER A 246 1.83 -2.97 63.22
C SER A 246 2.35 -1.53 63.13
N PHE A 247 3.02 -1.17 62.03
CA PHE A 247 3.58 0.16 61.81
C PHE A 247 2.54 1.20 61.36
N LYS A 248 1.60 0.82 60.49
CA LYS A 248 0.57 1.70 59.93
C LYS A 248 -0.77 0.98 59.88
N PRO A 249 -1.59 1.01 60.95
CA PRO A 249 -2.79 0.17 61.05
C PRO A 249 -3.92 0.58 60.10
N THR A 250 -3.85 1.78 59.52
CA THR A 250 -4.87 2.31 58.61
C THR A 250 -4.22 3.09 57.45
N ILE A 251 -4.73 2.89 56.23
CA ILE A 251 -4.46 3.76 55.08
C ILE A 251 -5.50 4.88 55.16
N GLY A 252 -5.06 6.13 55.03
CA GLY A 252 -5.91 7.30 54.97
C GLY A 252 -5.91 8.00 53.60
N PRO A 253 -6.66 9.11 53.50
CA PRO A 253 -6.85 9.91 52.29
C PRO A 253 -5.54 10.20 51.51
N ARG A 254 -4.51 10.70 52.21
CA ARG A 254 -3.23 11.12 51.61
C ARG A 254 -2.16 10.04 51.51
N ASP A 255 -2.51 8.82 51.93
CA ASP A 255 -1.53 7.74 51.96
C ASP A 255 -1.39 7.05 50.61
N ILE A 256 -2.43 7.09 49.76
CA ILE A 256 -2.37 6.53 48.41
C ILE A 256 -1.76 7.57 47.47
N THR A 257 -0.66 7.20 46.83
CA THR A 257 0.03 8.07 45.86
C THR A 257 -0.31 7.71 44.42
N GLU A 258 -0.66 6.45 44.16
CA GLU A 258 -0.97 5.96 42.82
C GLU A 258 -2.05 4.86 42.85
N LEU A 259 -2.91 4.86 41.84
CA LEU A 259 -3.84 3.78 41.49
C LEU A 259 -3.48 3.25 40.11
N GLY A 260 -3.43 1.94 39.92
CA GLY A 260 -3.19 1.32 38.62
C GLY A 260 -4.08 0.10 38.39
N THR A 261 -4.66 0.02 37.20
CA THR A 261 -5.48 -1.11 36.76
C THR A 261 -5.02 -1.56 35.39
N TRP A 262 -5.00 -2.88 35.20
CA TRP A 262 -4.58 -3.52 33.96
C TRP A 262 -5.57 -4.61 33.62
N LEU A 263 -5.95 -4.67 32.34
CA LEU A 263 -6.63 -5.82 31.75
C LEU A 263 -5.75 -6.33 30.63
N GLY A 264 -5.27 -7.55 30.78
CA GLY A 264 -4.30 -8.15 29.89
C GLY A 264 -4.41 -9.68 29.84
N GLY A 265 -3.72 -10.30 28.88
CA GLY A 265 -3.86 -11.73 28.60
C GLY A 265 -5.19 -12.08 27.93
N VAL A 266 -5.83 -11.09 27.31
CA VAL A 266 -7.12 -11.21 26.65
C VAL A 266 -6.98 -11.01 25.15
N ARG A 267 -7.98 -11.42 24.39
CA ARG A 267 -8.10 -11.14 22.96
C ARG A 267 -9.51 -10.61 22.69
N LEU A 268 -9.65 -9.30 22.59
CA LEU A 268 -10.91 -8.64 22.24
C LEU A 268 -11.02 -8.51 20.72
N ILE A 269 -12.01 -9.18 20.14
CA ILE A 269 -12.45 -8.96 18.77
C ILE A 269 -13.57 -7.92 18.81
N PRO A 270 -13.48 -6.82 18.05
CA PRO A 270 -14.49 -5.77 18.09
C PRO A 270 -15.85 -6.23 17.56
N ALA A 271 -16.89 -5.51 17.99
CA ALA A 271 -18.22 -5.60 17.39
C ALA A 271 -18.20 -5.14 15.93
N SER A 272 -19.14 -5.62 15.12
CA SER A 272 -19.34 -5.12 13.76
C SER A 272 -19.81 -3.66 13.73
N GLN A 273 -20.54 -3.22 14.76
CA GLN A 273 -20.93 -1.83 14.97
C GLN A 273 -20.90 -1.55 16.48
N LEU A 274 -20.26 -0.44 16.87
CA LEU A 274 -20.40 0.05 18.23
C LEU A 274 -21.80 0.66 18.42
N SER A 275 -22.49 0.25 19.48
CA SER A 275 -23.77 0.82 19.88
C SER A 275 -23.57 1.85 20.98
N GLY A 276 -24.10 3.06 20.80
CA GLY A 276 -24.46 3.96 21.90
C GLY A 276 -23.40 4.20 22.98
N TYR A 277 -22.12 4.36 22.62
CA TYR A 277 -21.17 4.97 23.55
C TYR A 277 -21.43 6.48 23.61
N ASP A 278 -22.56 6.88 24.21
CA ASP A 278 -22.76 8.23 24.70
C ASP A 278 -21.55 8.60 25.53
N VAL A 279 -20.98 9.78 25.27
CA VAL A 279 -19.63 10.20 25.70
C VAL A 279 -19.44 10.20 27.24
N GLU A 280 -20.48 9.89 28.00
CA GLU A 280 -20.44 9.76 29.45
C GLU A 280 -20.08 8.34 29.87
N PHE A 281 -19.03 8.20 30.69
CA PHE A 281 -18.61 6.93 31.26
C PHE A 281 -19.59 6.52 32.38
N PRO A 282 -20.17 5.31 32.35
CA PRO A 282 -21.06 4.87 33.42
C PRO A 282 -20.30 4.78 34.74
N TRP A 283 -20.90 5.33 35.80
CA TRP A 283 -20.23 5.56 37.08
C TRP A 283 -20.14 4.32 37.98
N ARG A 284 -20.88 3.24 37.70
CA ARG A 284 -21.04 2.10 38.64
C ARG A 284 -21.11 0.71 38.02
N THR A 285 -21.66 0.57 36.83
CA THR A 285 -21.79 -0.75 36.17
C THR A 285 -20.77 -0.86 35.05
N LEU A 286 -19.99 -1.94 35.08
CA LEU A 286 -19.17 -2.36 33.95
C LEU A 286 -20.10 -2.53 32.74
N PRO A 287 -19.87 -1.80 31.63
CA PRO A 287 -20.65 -2.04 30.43
C PRO A 287 -20.39 -3.47 29.94
N PRO A 288 -21.38 -4.15 29.36
CA PRO A 288 -21.13 -5.41 28.69
C PRO A 288 -20.13 -5.18 27.55
N PRO A 289 -19.28 -6.17 27.24
CA PRO A 289 -18.42 -6.07 26.06
C PRO A 289 -19.28 -5.90 24.82
N GLN A 290 -18.97 -4.90 24.01
CA GLN A 290 -19.62 -4.75 22.71
C GLN A 290 -19.08 -5.78 21.73
N GLY A 291 -17.79 -6.10 21.83
CA GLY A 291 -17.14 -7.18 21.10
C GLY A 291 -17.15 -8.52 21.82
N ASN A 292 -16.37 -9.47 21.30
CA ASN A 292 -16.16 -10.78 21.93
C ASN A 292 -14.77 -10.84 22.57
N ILE A 293 -14.72 -11.06 23.88
CA ILE A 293 -13.47 -11.23 24.62
C ILE A 293 -13.17 -12.72 24.74
N PHE A 294 -11.97 -13.11 24.35
CA PHE A 294 -11.45 -14.46 24.57
C PHE A 294 -10.30 -14.41 25.56
N VAL A 295 -10.22 -15.41 26.43
CA VAL A 295 -9.12 -15.61 27.37
C VAL A 295 -8.51 -16.97 27.09
N ASP A 296 -7.18 -17.05 27.06
CA ASP A 296 -6.43 -18.25 26.71
C ASP A 296 -6.91 -18.87 25.37
N ASN A 297 -7.09 -20.20 25.34
CA ASN A 297 -7.62 -20.95 24.19
C ASN A 297 -9.15 -21.14 24.26
N SER A 298 -9.87 -20.35 25.06
CA SER A 298 -11.33 -20.45 25.15
C SER A 298 -11.98 -20.09 23.81
N THR A 299 -12.99 -20.87 23.43
CA THR A 299 -13.86 -20.59 22.27
C THR A 299 -15.12 -19.82 22.67
N GLU A 300 -15.42 -19.72 23.97
CA GLU A 300 -16.58 -19.00 24.48
C GLU A 300 -16.19 -17.56 24.89
N PRO A 301 -16.98 -16.54 24.47
CA PRO A 301 -16.76 -15.17 24.91
C PRO A 301 -16.92 -15.02 26.42
N SER A 302 -16.06 -14.21 27.04
CA SER A 302 -16.12 -13.85 28.45
C SER A 302 -16.62 -12.41 28.63
N ASP A 303 -17.10 -12.07 29.83
CA ASP A 303 -17.26 -10.68 30.23
C ASP A 303 -15.94 -10.10 30.78
N PHE A 304 -15.86 -8.78 30.92
CA PHE A 304 -14.62 -8.13 31.34
C PHE A 304 -14.16 -8.49 32.76
N PHE A 305 -15.07 -8.70 33.70
CA PHE A 305 -14.71 -9.03 35.08
C PHE A 305 -14.26 -10.50 35.19
N SER A 306 -14.96 -11.41 34.52
CA SER A 306 -14.56 -12.82 34.41
C SER A 306 -13.20 -12.96 33.71
N ALA A 307 -12.96 -12.17 32.66
CA ALA A 307 -11.67 -12.13 31.98
C ALA A 307 -10.56 -11.59 32.90
N PHE A 308 -10.81 -10.49 33.61
CA PHE A 308 -9.89 -9.94 34.61
C PHE A 308 -9.53 -10.99 35.66
N ASN A 309 -10.52 -11.63 36.28
CA ASN A 309 -10.33 -12.63 37.32
C ASN A 309 -9.48 -13.83 36.82
N THR A 310 -9.78 -14.30 35.61
CA THR A 310 -9.06 -15.43 35.00
C THR A 310 -7.59 -15.09 34.76
N THR A 311 -7.30 -13.90 34.22
CA THR A 311 -5.92 -13.52 33.88
C THR A 311 -5.15 -12.87 35.02
N TYR A 312 -5.81 -12.46 36.10
CA TYR A 312 -5.17 -11.88 37.29
C TYR A 312 -4.24 -12.87 38.01
N HIS A 313 -4.60 -14.15 38.00
CA HIS A 313 -3.82 -15.22 38.62
C HIS A 313 -2.98 -16.03 37.62
N ALA A 314 -3.02 -15.67 36.34
CA ALA A 314 -2.25 -16.36 35.31
C ALA A 314 -0.74 -16.12 35.53
N LEU A 315 0.07 -17.16 35.31
CA LEU A 315 1.53 -17.01 35.31
C LEU A 315 1.93 -16.16 34.10
N CYS A 316 2.26 -14.90 34.36
CA CYS A 316 2.68 -13.93 33.36
C CYS A 316 4.08 -14.23 32.83
N GLN A 317 4.25 -15.33 32.11
CA GLN A 317 5.48 -15.70 31.42
C GLN A 317 5.65 -14.83 30.17
N GLY A 318 5.97 -13.55 30.38
CA GLY A 318 6.22 -12.58 29.31
C GLY A 318 4.98 -12.04 28.59
N HIS A 319 3.78 -12.21 29.16
CA HIS A 319 2.55 -11.58 28.69
C HIS A 319 2.06 -10.56 29.72
N GLU A 320 1.50 -9.44 29.24
CA GLU A 320 0.92 -8.40 30.09
C GLU A 320 -0.39 -8.95 30.68
N CYS A 321 -0.42 -9.36 31.96
CA CYS A 321 -1.62 -9.89 32.63
C CYS A 321 -2.47 -8.78 33.26
N SER A 322 -3.71 -9.14 33.63
CA SER A 322 -4.54 -8.30 34.47
C SER A 322 -3.97 -8.15 35.87
N ASN A 323 -4.09 -6.97 36.46
CA ASN A 323 -3.69 -6.71 37.84
C ASN A 323 -4.40 -5.42 38.33
N PHE A 324 -4.50 -5.24 39.64
CA PHE A 324 -5.03 -4.04 40.30
C PHE A 324 -4.11 -3.67 41.46
N ARG A 325 -3.62 -2.43 41.45
CA ARG A 325 -2.58 -1.98 42.38
C ARG A 325 -2.90 -0.60 42.95
N ILE A 326 -2.59 -0.42 44.22
CA ILE A 326 -2.46 0.89 44.85
C ILE A 326 -1.05 1.06 45.41
N THR A 327 -0.47 2.24 45.27
CA THR A 327 0.82 2.56 45.88
C THR A 327 0.58 3.41 47.11
N VAL A 328 1.08 2.95 48.25
CA VAL A 328 0.87 3.59 49.56
C VAL A 328 2.18 4.10 50.12
N ASN A 329 2.21 5.37 50.52
CA ASN A 329 3.37 5.98 51.16
C ASN A 329 3.73 5.26 52.47
N GLY A 330 5.00 4.87 52.59
CA GLY A 330 5.52 4.10 53.73
C GLY A 330 5.31 2.58 53.66
N ILE A 331 4.65 2.06 52.63
CA ILE A 331 4.46 0.61 52.42
C ILE A 331 4.94 0.17 51.03
N GLY A 332 4.58 0.93 50.00
CA GLY A 332 4.86 0.61 48.60
C GLY A 332 3.64 0.10 47.85
N ALA A 333 3.88 -0.71 46.82
CA ALA A 333 2.86 -1.26 45.93
C ALA A 333 2.08 -2.39 46.61
N LEU A 334 0.78 -2.19 46.84
CA LEU A 334 -0.16 -3.19 47.31
C LEU A 334 -0.97 -3.76 46.15
N GLY A 335 -1.16 -5.08 46.12
CA GLY A 335 -2.13 -5.76 45.26
C GLY A 335 -3.36 -6.15 46.08
N PRO A 336 -4.44 -5.35 46.12
CA PRO A 336 -5.51 -5.53 47.11
C PRO A 336 -6.19 -6.90 47.07
N PHE A 337 -6.24 -7.54 45.90
CA PHE A 337 -6.82 -8.87 45.74
C PHE A 337 -5.88 -10.03 46.12
N GLY A 338 -4.63 -9.76 46.52
CA GLY A 338 -3.61 -10.78 46.81
C GLY A 338 -3.03 -11.43 45.54
N PHE A 339 -2.07 -12.35 45.66
CA PHE A 339 -1.35 -12.93 44.50
C PHE A 339 -1.33 -14.46 44.41
N LYS A 340 -1.94 -15.19 45.37
CA LYS A 340 -1.71 -16.65 45.50
C LYS A 340 -2.95 -17.53 45.33
N ASP A 341 -4.14 -16.99 45.54
CA ASP A 341 -5.37 -17.79 45.51
C ASP A 341 -6.03 -17.74 44.14
N SER A 342 -6.76 -18.79 43.74
CA SER A 342 -7.50 -18.82 42.47
C SER A 342 -8.79 -17.98 42.48
N LYS A 343 -9.02 -17.22 43.56
CA LYS A 343 -10.17 -16.34 43.74
C LYS A 343 -9.68 -15.00 44.28
N LEU A 344 -10.24 -13.93 43.74
CA LEU A 344 -10.02 -12.58 44.25
C LEU A 344 -10.50 -12.47 45.70
N PHE A 345 -9.64 -11.96 46.58
CA PHE A 345 -10.02 -11.66 47.97
C PHE A 345 -11.08 -10.56 48.03
N LYS A 346 -11.92 -10.61 49.05
CA LYS A 346 -12.86 -9.51 49.33
C LYS A 346 -12.06 -8.31 49.83
N ILE A 347 -12.17 -7.19 49.11
CA ILE A 347 -11.52 -5.92 49.45
C ILE A 347 -12.54 -4.93 50.05
N PRO A 348 -12.08 -3.91 50.81
CA PRO A 348 -12.90 -2.80 51.28
C PRO A 348 -13.71 -2.14 50.17
N GLU A 349 -14.92 -1.66 50.51
CA GLU A 349 -15.87 -1.06 49.56
C GLU A 349 -15.25 0.06 48.73
N VAL A 350 -14.44 0.92 49.34
CA VAL A 350 -13.81 2.06 48.66
C VAL A 350 -12.79 1.59 47.61
N LEU A 351 -12.02 0.54 47.89
CA LEU A 351 -11.11 -0.04 46.90
C LEU A 351 -11.86 -0.77 45.79
N MET A 352 -12.98 -1.41 46.12
CA MET A 352 -13.87 -2.04 45.13
C MET A 352 -14.48 -0.99 44.20
N ASP A 353 -14.93 0.15 44.74
CA ASP A 353 -15.45 1.27 43.95
C ASP A 353 -14.37 1.81 42.99
N MET A 354 -13.15 2.02 43.49
CA MET A 354 -12.01 2.48 42.69
C MET A 354 -11.62 1.47 41.60
N PHE A 355 -11.62 0.18 41.93
CA PHE A 355 -11.37 -0.91 40.99
C PHE A 355 -12.44 -0.94 39.88
N ASN A 356 -13.73 -1.01 40.24
CA ASN A 356 -14.82 -1.07 39.27
C ASN A 356 -14.80 0.15 38.33
N ARG A 357 -14.48 1.31 38.88
CA ARG A 357 -14.40 2.55 38.11
C ARG A 357 -13.23 2.58 37.14
N SER A 358 -12.04 2.20 37.60
CA SER A 358 -10.85 2.15 36.75
C SER A 358 -10.96 1.05 35.68
N LEU A 359 -11.47 -0.13 36.04
CA LEU A 359 -11.73 -1.21 35.08
C LEU A 359 -12.78 -0.79 34.04
N SER A 360 -13.88 -0.16 34.45
CA SER A 360 -14.91 0.35 33.52
C SER A 360 -14.33 1.33 32.49
N TYR A 361 -13.37 2.16 32.92
CA TYR A 361 -12.63 3.03 32.00
C TYR A 361 -11.77 2.23 31.02
N ASP A 362 -10.93 1.31 31.54
CA ASP A 362 -10.02 0.48 30.74
C ASP A 362 -10.78 -0.31 29.66
N VAL A 363 -11.88 -0.95 30.07
CA VAL A 363 -12.83 -1.66 29.22
C VAL A 363 -13.30 -0.80 28.04
N ARG A 364 -13.69 0.45 28.33
CA ARG A 364 -14.20 1.35 27.31
C ARG A 364 -13.10 1.83 26.37
N ILE A 365 -11.90 2.12 26.88
CA ILE A 365 -10.74 2.40 26.02
C ILE A 365 -10.47 1.21 25.10
N MET A 366 -10.59 -0.01 25.61
CA MET A 366 -10.37 -1.24 24.86
C MET A 366 -11.36 -1.40 23.69
N ASP A 367 -12.66 -1.21 23.92
CA ASP A 367 -13.69 -1.26 22.87
C ASP A 367 -13.46 -0.19 21.79
N LEU A 368 -13.15 1.04 22.21
CA LEU A 368 -12.90 2.16 21.31
C LEU A 368 -11.63 1.95 20.46
N ALA A 369 -10.57 1.44 21.09
CA ALA A 369 -9.33 1.05 20.43
C ALA A 369 -9.57 -0.08 19.42
N ALA A 370 -10.37 -1.09 19.78
CA ALA A 370 -10.67 -2.22 18.89
C ALA A 370 -11.40 -1.75 17.64
N ASN A 371 -12.38 -0.84 17.80
CA ASN A 371 -13.07 -0.22 16.69
C ASN A 371 -12.18 0.72 15.86
N ASP A 372 -11.20 1.39 16.47
CA ASP A 372 -10.28 2.24 15.71
C ASP A 372 -9.28 1.44 14.87
N LEU A 373 -8.81 0.30 15.39
CA LEU A 373 -7.83 -0.55 14.74
C LEU A 373 -8.42 -1.50 13.69
N HIS A 374 -9.61 -2.06 13.92
CA HIS A 374 -10.12 -3.16 13.10
C HIS A 374 -10.84 -2.66 11.84
N GLY A 375 -10.54 -3.29 10.70
CA GLY A 375 -11.17 -2.99 9.41
C GLY A 375 -10.75 -1.66 8.79
N LYS A 376 -9.80 -0.94 9.40
CA LYS A 376 -9.29 0.36 8.93
C LYS A 376 -7.97 0.21 8.19
N GLU A 377 -7.50 1.30 7.59
CA GLU A 377 -6.18 1.37 6.96
C GLU A 377 -5.24 2.22 7.83
N ILE A 378 -3.94 1.97 7.74
CA ILE A 378 -2.93 2.81 8.38
C ILE A 378 -2.80 4.10 7.56
N GLY A 379 -2.97 5.25 8.21
CA GLY A 379 -2.77 6.56 7.61
C GLY A 379 -1.32 6.75 7.18
N ALA A 380 -1.09 6.60 5.88
CA ALA A 380 0.22 6.67 5.25
C ALA A 380 0.20 7.63 4.06
N THR A 381 1.37 8.18 3.73
CA THR A 381 1.54 8.95 2.50
C THR A 381 2.34 8.12 1.49
N TYR A 382 1.79 7.99 0.30
CA TYR A 382 2.35 7.25 -0.82
C TYR A 382 2.83 8.21 -1.90
N LEU A 383 3.96 7.87 -2.54
CA LEU A 383 4.43 8.56 -3.74
C LEU A 383 3.82 7.88 -4.96
N CYS A 384 3.01 8.60 -5.71
CA CYS A 384 2.31 8.08 -6.88
C CYS A 384 2.77 8.76 -8.16
N THR A 385 2.78 7.99 -9.25
CA THR A 385 3.10 8.44 -10.60
C THR A 385 1.88 8.28 -11.49
N LYS A 386 1.50 9.36 -12.15
CA LYS A 386 0.46 9.42 -13.17
C LYS A 386 1.10 9.44 -14.55
N THR A 387 0.83 8.42 -15.36
CA THR A 387 1.28 8.31 -16.75
C THR A 387 0.14 8.63 -17.68
N THR A 388 0.31 9.68 -18.50
CA THR A 388 -0.68 10.13 -19.49
C THR A 388 -0.08 10.12 -20.89
N LYS A 389 -0.77 9.57 -21.87
CA LYS A 389 -0.34 9.64 -23.28
C LYS A 389 -0.82 10.95 -23.89
N LYS A 390 0.08 11.92 -24.04
CA LYS A 390 -0.22 13.23 -24.64
C LYS A 390 0.42 13.35 -26.02
N TRP A 391 -0.24 14.10 -26.91
CA TRP A 391 0.35 14.46 -28.20
C TRP A 391 1.57 15.35 -27.98
N LEU A 392 2.64 15.06 -28.73
CA LEU A 392 3.79 15.94 -28.78
C LEU A 392 3.40 17.29 -29.42
N PRO A 393 4.15 18.37 -29.13
CA PRO A 393 3.98 19.64 -29.82
C PRO A 393 4.04 19.45 -31.35
N LEU A 394 3.21 20.16 -32.10
CA LEU A 394 3.04 20.00 -33.55
C LEU A 394 4.38 19.96 -34.30
N LEU A 395 5.29 20.88 -34.00
CA LEU A 395 6.61 20.96 -34.62
C LEU A 395 7.49 19.73 -34.32
N LYS A 396 7.40 19.17 -33.11
CA LYS A 396 8.12 17.94 -32.75
C LYS A 396 7.54 16.73 -33.48
N VAL A 397 6.21 16.63 -33.60
CA VAL A 397 5.57 15.56 -34.38
C VAL A 397 6.02 15.60 -35.83
N ILE A 398 6.01 16.79 -36.45
CA ILE A 398 6.46 16.99 -37.83
C ILE A 398 7.94 16.62 -37.97
N SER A 399 8.80 17.11 -37.07
CA SER A 399 10.24 16.84 -37.11
C SER A 399 10.58 15.36 -36.96
N VAL A 400 9.97 14.66 -35.99
CA VAL A 400 10.20 13.23 -35.75
C VAL A 400 9.65 12.41 -36.93
N THR A 401 8.48 12.78 -37.44
CA THR A 401 7.87 12.10 -38.60
C THR A 401 8.72 12.26 -39.84
N LEU A 402 9.19 13.47 -40.17
CA LEU A 402 10.02 13.72 -41.35
C LEU A 402 11.39 13.02 -41.23
N GLY A 403 12.02 13.08 -40.04
CA GLY A 403 13.28 12.39 -39.78
C GLY A 403 13.16 10.88 -39.95
N SER A 404 12.22 10.25 -39.26
CA SER A 404 11.98 8.80 -39.31
C SER A 404 11.50 8.32 -40.68
N SER A 405 10.62 9.07 -41.35
CA SER A 405 10.11 8.71 -42.68
C SER A 405 11.16 8.87 -43.78
N SER A 406 12.05 9.86 -43.69
CA SER A 406 13.05 10.13 -44.74
C SER A 406 14.07 8.99 -44.91
N GLY A 407 14.57 8.44 -43.80
CA GLY A 407 15.54 7.34 -43.84
C GLY A 407 14.96 6.05 -44.43
N LEU A 408 13.76 5.67 -43.99
CA LEU A 408 13.09 4.47 -44.48
C LEU A 408 12.60 4.64 -45.93
N PHE A 409 12.07 5.81 -46.27
CA PHE A 409 11.66 6.13 -47.64
C PHE A 409 12.86 6.11 -48.61
N SER A 410 14.02 6.65 -48.21
CA SER A 410 15.23 6.61 -49.05
C SER A 410 15.65 5.17 -49.37
N GLY A 411 15.56 4.27 -48.39
CA GLY A 411 15.81 2.84 -48.58
C GLY A 411 14.80 2.17 -49.52
N ILE A 412 13.50 2.38 -49.30
CA ILE A 412 12.43 1.81 -50.12
C ILE A 412 12.48 2.37 -51.56
N PHE A 413 12.69 3.67 -51.71
CA PHE A 413 12.80 4.33 -52.99
C PHE A 413 13.98 3.77 -53.81
N SER A 414 15.17 3.74 -53.21
CA SER A 414 16.39 3.32 -53.90
C SER A 414 16.42 1.82 -54.20
N TYR A 415 16.00 0.98 -53.25
CA TYR A 415 16.15 -0.47 -53.36
C TYR A 415 14.94 -1.14 -54.01
N VAL A 416 13.72 -0.68 -53.74
CA VAL A 416 12.50 -1.35 -54.20
C VAL A 416 11.96 -0.65 -55.44
N ILE A 417 11.71 0.66 -55.36
CA ILE A 417 11.04 1.39 -56.44
C ILE A 417 11.96 1.51 -57.67
N VAL A 418 13.20 1.96 -57.49
CA VAL A 418 14.15 2.13 -58.60
C VAL A 418 14.60 0.78 -59.17
N ALA A 419 14.88 -0.23 -58.34
CA ALA A 419 15.30 -1.54 -58.85
C ALA A 419 14.19 -2.28 -59.59
N LEU A 420 12.94 -2.22 -59.10
CA LEU A 420 11.79 -2.81 -59.80
C LEU A 420 11.47 -2.06 -61.10
N ALA A 421 11.52 -0.72 -61.08
CA ALA A 421 11.33 0.08 -62.30
C ALA A 421 12.39 -0.24 -63.37
N ARG A 422 13.66 -0.41 -62.97
CA ARG A 422 14.75 -0.81 -63.87
C ARG A 422 14.61 -2.24 -64.37
N ARG A 423 14.23 -3.18 -63.49
CA ARG A 423 13.99 -4.59 -63.89
C ARG A 423 12.83 -4.68 -64.88
N TYR A 424 11.78 -3.90 -64.66
CA TYR A 424 10.66 -3.78 -65.58
C TYR A 424 11.06 -3.17 -66.93
N ASP A 425 11.84 -2.08 -66.93
CA ASP A 425 12.32 -1.42 -68.16
C ASP A 425 13.27 -2.34 -68.96
N LYS A 426 14.22 -3.01 -68.30
CA LYS A 426 15.16 -3.97 -68.92
C LYS A 426 14.43 -5.19 -69.51
N HIS A 427 13.41 -5.70 -68.83
CA HIS A 427 12.61 -6.82 -69.35
C HIS A 427 11.79 -6.40 -70.57
N HIS A 428 11.37 -5.14 -70.64
CA HIS A 428 10.61 -4.61 -71.76
C HIS A 428 11.51 -4.25 -72.95
N GLU A 429 12.72 -3.71 -72.70
CA GLU A 429 13.76 -3.46 -73.70
C GLU A 429 14.26 -4.78 -74.32
N ASN A 430 14.50 -5.80 -73.50
CA ASN A 430 14.85 -7.14 -73.99
C ASN A 430 13.73 -7.74 -74.85
N ARG A 431 12.46 -7.61 -74.46
CA ARG A 431 11.32 -8.04 -75.30
C ARG A 431 11.26 -7.28 -76.63
N ARG A 432 11.54 -5.98 -76.63
CA ARG A 432 11.54 -5.14 -77.84
C ARG A 432 12.71 -5.49 -78.77
N ASN A 433 13.89 -5.76 -78.21
CA ASN A 433 15.07 -6.19 -78.96
C ASN A 433 14.90 -7.61 -79.51
N SER A 434 14.31 -8.54 -78.75
CA SER A 434 13.96 -9.87 -79.26
C SER A 434 12.96 -9.79 -80.42
N GLN A 435 11.93 -8.94 -80.32
CA GLN A 435 10.98 -8.72 -81.43
C GLN A 435 11.64 -8.09 -82.67
N ALA A 436 12.54 -7.10 -82.49
CA ALA A 436 13.27 -6.47 -83.60
C ALA A 436 14.31 -7.38 -84.26
N THR A 437 14.94 -8.27 -83.48
CA THR A 437 15.90 -9.26 -84.00
C THR A 437 15.18 -10.35 -84.80
N GLN A 438 13.97 -10.71 -84.39
CA GLN A 438 13.13 -11.69 -85.09
C GLN A 438 12.61 -11.14 -86.43
N THR A 439 12.19 -9.87 -86.48
CA THR A 439 11.82 -9.22 -87.76
C THR A 439 13.00 -9.10 -88.73
N ARG A 440 14.21 -8.88 -88.23
CA ARG A 440 15.42 -8.75 -89.05
C ARG A 440 15.95 -10.10 -89.56
N MET A 441 15.71 -11.20 -88.84
CA MET A 441 15.99 -12.54 -89.35
C MET A 441 15.00 -12.93 -90.46
N ASP A 442 13.70 -12.67 -90.28
CA ASP A 442 12.67 -12.95 -91.29
C ASP A 442 12.98 -12.22 -92.63
N GLU A 443 13.45 -10.98 -92.58
CA GLU A 443 13.85 -10.18 -93.76
C GLU A 443 15.16 -10.69 -94.41
N SER A 444 16.06 -11.32 -93.66
CA SER A 444 17.30 -11.91 -94.19
C SER A 444 17.08 -13.27 -94.88
N THR A 445 16.09 -14.05 -94.43
CA THR A 445 15.70 -15.31 -95.08
C THR A 445 15.03 -15.07 -96.42
N LEU A 446 14.24 -13.99 -96.57
CA LEU A 446 13.56 -13.66 -97.82
C LEU A 446 14.54 -13.28 -98.96
N ASN A 447 15.71 -12.72 -98.62
CA ASN A 447 16.71 -12.29 -99.61
C ASN A 447 17.71 -13.40 -100.01
N SER A 448 17.65 -14.59 -99.43
CA SER A 448 18.59 -15.69 -99.75
C SER A 448 18.05 -16.73 -100.74
N GLU A 449 16.76 -16.66 -101.11
CA GLU A 449 16.13 -17.61 -102.04
C GLU A 449 16.11 -17.13 -103.52
N ASP A 450 16.49 -15.88 -103.81
CA ASP A 450 16.42 -15.33 -105.18
C ASP A 450 17.72 -15.43 -106.02
N ASP A 451 18.84 -15.94 -105.48
CA ASP A 451 20.17 -15.89 -106.14
C ASP A 451 20.72 -17.26 -106.63
N LYS A 452 19.83 -18.23 -106.86
CA LYS A 452 20.18 -19.51 -107.51
C LYS A 452 19.18 -19.87 -108.61
N ASP A 453 19.11 -19.06 -109.65
CA ASP A 453 18.86 -19.54 -111.01
C ASP A 453 19.15 -18.44 -112.05
N SER A 454 20.14 -18.70 -112.90
CA SER A 454 20.35 -18.18 -114.27
C SER A 454 21.74 -17.58 -114.52
N SER A 455 22.58 -18.35 -115.24
CA SER A 455 23.42 -17.87 -116.34
C SER A 455 24.44 -18.94 -116.73
N LEU A 456 24.00 -19.87 -117.58
CA LEU A 456 24.89 -20.73 -118.38
C LEU A 456 24.26 -20.86 -119.77
N GLY A 457 24.87 -20.24 -120.79
CA GLY A 457 24.60 -20.62 -122.18
C GLY A 457 24.97 -19.63 -123.28
N ALA A 458 25.85 -20.11 -124.17
CA ALA A 458 26.00 -19.82 -125.60
C ALA A 458 26.77 -18.55 -126.00
N LYS A 459 27.64 -18.53 -127.03
CA LYS A 459 28.13 -19.50 -128.03
C LYS A 459 29.30 -18.81 -128.75
N ASN A 460 30.32 -19.56 -129.16
CA ASN A 460 31.24 -19.17 -130.25
C ASN A 460 30.81 -19.89 -131.54
N LEU A 461 30.75 -19.14 -132.66
CA LEU A 461 31.29 -19.59 -133.95
C LEU A 461 32.80 -19.25 -133.89
N GLN A 462 33.75 -20.09 -134.31
CA GLN A 462 33.83 -20.89 -135.53
C GLN A 462 34.71 -22.12 -135.29
#